data_AF-A0AAD6MES2-F1
#
_entry.id   AF-A0AAD6MES2-F1
#
_cell.length_a   1.000
_cell.length_b   1.000
_cell.length_c   1.000
_cell.angle_alpha   90.00
_cell.angle_beta   90.00
_cell.angle_gamma   90.00
#
_symmetry.space_group_name_H-M   'P 1'
#
loop_
_entity.id
_entity.type
_entity.pdbx_description
1 polymer ?
#
loop_
_entity_poly.entity_id
_entity_poly.type
_entity_poly.pdbx_seq_one_letter_code
_entity_poly.pdbx_strand_id
1 'polypeptide(L)'
;MEWGNFWSSHLPRTSYDIDLDLESPNPNDQGFEKLISGMYLGDIVRRVILRMSQDSDIFGPVSSRLSIPFILQTPLLAAMHEDDSPELKEVDKILKETLEISEVSLKVRKLVVRICDVVTRRAARLAAAGIVGIFEEDRTGWKRRHHWWKK
;
A
#
# COMPACT_ATOMS: atom_id res chain seq x y z
N MET A 1 -5.55 -16.18 -16.96
CA MET A 1 -4.45 -15.92 -16.02
C MET A 1 -5.00 -15.03 -14.92
N GLU A 2 -4.95 -15.47 -13.67
CA GLU A 2 -5.22 -14.58 -12.53
C GLU A 2 -3.99 -13.71 -12.31
N TRP A 3 -4.10 -12.44 -12.71
CA TRP A 3 -3.04 -11.44 -12.67
C TRP A 3 -2.55 -11.06 -11.26
N GLY A 4 -3.25 -11.45 -10.20
CA GLY A 4 -2.78 -11.27 -8.81
C GLY A 4 -1.47 -12.02 -8.52
N ASN A 5 -1.24 -13.14 -9.21
CA ASN A 5 0.01 -13.91 -9.18
C ASN A 5 1.06 -13.44 -10.18
N PHE A 6 0.84 -12.31 -10.85
CA PHE A 6 1.85 -11.75 -11.74
C PHE A 6 3.16 -11.51 -10.97
N TRP A 7 4.26 -11.97 -11.55
CA TRP A 7 5.59 -11.81 -10.98
C TRP A 7 6.56 -11.27 -12.02
N SER A 8 7.36 -10.29 -11.60
CA SER A 8 8.47 -9.76 -12.38
C SER A 8 9.53 -9.21 -11.45
N SER A 9 10.81 -9.41 -11.81
CA SER A 9 11.93 -8.76 -11.13
C SER A 9 11.90 -7.23 -11.27
N HIS A 10 11.08 -6.70 -12.18
CA HIS A 10 10.84 -5.27 -12.36
C HIS A 10 9.76 -4.70 -11.44
N LEU A 11 9.07 -5.51 -10.65
CA LEU A 11 8.13 -5.00 -9.64
C LEU A 11 8.91 -4.24 -8.55
N PRO A 12 8.52 -2.99 -8.22
CA PRO A 12 9.25 -2.15 -7.28
C PRO A 12 8.96 -2.54 -5.82
N ARG A 13 9.39 -3.73 -5.42
CA ARG A 13 9.22 -4.24 -4.06
C ARG A 13 10.22 -3.59 -3.11
N THR A 14 9.72 -3.04 -2.03
CA THR A 14 10.51 -2.51 -0.91
C THR A 14 10.76 -3.63 0.11
N SER A 15 11.63 -3.38 1.09
CA SER A 15 11.79 -4.30 2.24
C SER A 15 10.46 -4.53 2.96
N TYR A 16 9.60 -3.51 3.08
CA TYR A 16 8.28 -3.63 3.70
C TYR A 16 7.36 -4.61 2.97
N ASP A 17 7.42 -4.64 1.63
CA ASP A 17 6.62 -5.58 0.82
C ASP A 17 7.17 -7.01 0.93
N ILE A 18 8.49 -7.15 1.03
CA ILE A 18 9.15 -8.45 1.22
C ILE A 18 8.79 -9.02 2.60
N ASP A 19 8.89 -8.21 3.65
CA ASP A 19 8.56 -8.65 5.02
C ASP A 19 7.07 -9.01 5.13
N LEU A 20 6.19 -8.21 4.53
CA LEU A 20 4.76 -8.51 4.48
C LEU A 20 4.47 -9.83 3.76
N ASP A 21 5.14 -10.09 2.63
CA ASP A 21 4.97 -11.34 1.89
C ASP A 21 5.45 -12.55 2.70
N LEU A 22 6.63 -12.45 3.35
CA LEU A 22 7.20 -13.51 4.17
C LEU A 22 6.33 -13.87 5.39
N GLU A 23 5.67 -12.88 5.98
CA GLU A 23 4.79 -13.05 7.14
C GLU A 23 3.33 -13.39 6.74
N SER A 24 3.00 -13.37 5.45
CA SER A 24 1.64 -13.68 4.98
C SER A 24 1.33 -15.18 5.07
N PRO A 25 0.04 -15.58 5.06
CA PRO A 25 -0.35 -17.00 5.03
C PRO A 25 0.16 -17.77 3.81
N ASN A 26 0.49 -17.06 2.73
CA ASN A 26 0.90 -17.61 1.44
C ASN A 26 2.17 -16.90 0.91
N PRO A 27 3.35 -17.11 1.52
CA PRO A 27 4.58 -16.45 1.09
C PRO A 27 4.95 -16.78 -0.35
N ASN A 28 5.48 -15.80 -1.09
CA ASN A 28 5.83 -15.87 -2.52
C ASN A 28 4.65 -16.14 -3.47
N ASP A 29 3.42 -16.09 -2.97
CA ASP A 29 2.19 -16.17 -3.75
C ASP A 29 1.47 -14.81 -3.73
N GLN A 30 0.67 -14.52 -4.76
CA GLN A 30 -0.13 -13.29 -4.85
C GLN A 30 0.69 -12.00 -4.74
N GLY A 31 1.94 -12.04 -5.24
CA GLY A 31 2.89 -10.94 -5.08
C GLY A 31 2.42 -9.62 -5.70
N PHE A 32 1.73 -9.65 -6.84
CA PHE A 32 1.17 -8.43 -7.43
C PHE A 32 -0.05 -7.94 -6.65
N GLU A 33 -0.93 -8.85 -6.22
CA GLU A 33 -2.07 -8.50 -5.37
C GLU A 33 -1.62 -7.82 -4.07
N LYS A 34 -0.60 -8.37 -3.40
CA LYS A 34 -0.02 -7.80 -2.17
C LYS A 34 0.51 -6.38 -2.34
N LEU A 35 0.91 -6.00 -3.56
CA LEU A 35 1.38 -4.65 -3.86
C LEU A 35 0.26 -3.63 -4.11
N ILE A 36 -0.94 -4.08 -4.50
CA ILE A 36 -2.00 -3.18 -5.00
C ILE A 36 -3.31 -3.26 -4.22
N SER A 37 -3.60 -4.38 -3.56
CA SER A 37 -4.89 -4.64 -2.91
C SER A 37 -4.99 -3.87 -1.59
N GLY A 38 -6.16 -3.29 -1.34
CA GLY A 38 -6.45 -2.54 -0.11
C GLY A 38 -6.16 -3.34 1.16
N MET A 39 -6.34 -4.67 1.12
CA MET A 39 -6.03 -5.57 2.24
C MET A 39 -4.62 -5.35 2.81
N TYR A 40 -3.64 -5.08 1.94
CA TYR A 40 -2.22 -5.02 2.32
C TYR A 40 -1.67 -3.60 2.45
N LEU A 41 -2.30 -2.60 1.80
CA LEU A 41 -1.78 -1.22 1.80
C LEU A 41 -1.65 -0.64 3.20
N GLY A 42 -2.63 -0.90 4.06
CA GLY A 42 -2.59 -0.42 5.43
C GLY A 42 -1.51 -1.10 6.28
N ASP A 43 -1.22 -2.38 6.04
CA ASP A 43 -0.12 -3.07 6.73
C ASP A 43 1.26 -2.57 6.25
N ILE A 44 1.40 -2.21 4.98
CA ILE A 44 2.60 -1.52 4.49
C ILE A 44 2.77 -0.16 5.18
N VAL A 45 1.72 0.66 5.28
CA VAL A 45 1.77 1.93 6.02
C VAL A 45 2.18 1.71 7.48
N ARG A 46 1.57 0.73 8.15
CA ARG A 46 1.91 0.36 9.54
C ARG A 46 3.40 -0.01 9.68
N ARG A 47 3.93 -0.84 8.77
CA ARG A 47 5.35 -1.25 8.78
C ARG A 47 6.29 -0.05 8.62
N VAL A 48 5.95 0.91 7.76
CA VAL A 48 6.72 2.15 7.62
C VAL A 48 6.70 2.96 8.92
N ILE A 49 5.53 3.16 9.53
CA ILE A 49 5.41 3.89 10.81
C ILE A 49 6.19 3.19 11.92
N LEU A 50 6.07 1.86 12.04
CA LEU A 50 6.81 1.05 13.00
C LEU A 50 8.31 1.23 12.82
N ARG A 51 8.82 1.13 11.58
CA ARG A 51 10.25 1.31 11.32
C ARG A 51 10.72 2.72 11.70
N MET A 52 9.94 3.74 11.34
CA MET A 52 10.28 5.13 11.69
C MET A 52 10.27 5.40 13.20
N SER A 53 9.40 4.74 13.97
CA SER A 53 9.39 4.82 15.43
C SER A 53 10.57 4.11 16.10
N GLN A 54 11.18 3.13 15.42
CA GLN A 54 12.39 2.44 15.91
C GLN A 54 13.64 3.25 15.61
N ASP A 55 13.66 3.95 14.46
CA ASP A 55 14.80 4.74 14.01
C ASP A 55 14.82 6.16 14.60
N SER A 56 13.70 6.66 15.12
CA SER A 56 13.58 8.03 15.67
C SER A 56 12.43 8.18 16.67
N ASP A 57 12.48 9.21 17.50
CA ASP A 57 11.47 9.53 18.52
C ASP A 57 10.29 10.36 17.99
N ILE A 58 10.13 10.49 16.66
CA ILE A 58 9.16 11.39 16.04
C ILE A 58 7.70 11.11 16.43
N PHE A 59 7.38 9.88 16.82
CA PHE A 59 6.05 9.47 17.27
C PHE A 59 5.92 9.41 18.80
N GLY A 60 6.99 9.76 19.53
CA GLY A 60 7.06 9.57 20.97
C GLY A 60 7.00 8.10 21.39
N PRO A 61 6.54 7.80 22.61
CA PRO A 61 6.32 6.43 23.07
C PRO A 61 5.26 5.73 22.20
N VAL A 62 5.63 4.62 21.57
CA VAL A 62 4.72 3.79 20.77
C VAL A 62 4.32 2.53 21.53
N SER A 63 3.04 2.16 21.43
CA SER A 63 2.48 0.94 22.02
C SER A 63 2.82 -0.30 21.18
N SER A 64 2.72 -1.48 21.80
CA SER A 64 2.80 -2.77 21.08
C SER A 64 1.71 -2.93 20.02
N ARG A 65 0.62 -2.14 20.08
CA ARG A 65 -0.43 -2.13 19.04
C ARG A 65 0.12 -1.87 17.64
N LEU A 66 1.16 -1.07 17.50
CA LEU A 66 1.80 -0.80 16.21
C LEU A 66 2.44 -2.05 15.58
N SER A 67 2.70 -3.09 16.37
CA SER A 67 3.25 -4.36 15.90
C SER A 67 2.17 -5.36 15.45
N ILE A 68 0.88 -5.08 15.66
CA ILE A 68 -0.21 -5.99 15.31
C ILE A 68 -0.44 -5.93 13.78
N PRO A 69 -0.26 -7.04 13.05
CA PRO A 69 -0.50 -7.06 11.60
C PRO A 69 -1.95 -6.68 11.26
N PHE A 70 -2.13 -5.97 10.15
CA PHE A 70 -3.44 -5.59 9.60
C PHE A 70 -4.34 -4.76 10.54
N ILE A 71 -3.79 -4.20 11.62
CA ILE A 71 -4.53 -3.32 12.53
C ILE A 71 -5.00 -2.02 11.83
N LEU A 72 -4.19 -1.54 10.87
CA LEU A 72 -4.51 -0.39 10.06
C LEU A 72 -5.13 -0.88 8.74
N GLN A 73 -6.46 -0.86 8.66
CA GLN A 73 -7.21 -1.37 7.51
C GLN A 73 -7.52 -0.27 6.49
N THR A 74 -7.87 -0.66 5.26
CA THR A 74 -8.23 0.28 4.17
C THR A 74 -9.23 1.37 4.56
N PRO A 75 -10.32 1.10 5.30
CA PRO A 75 -11.26 2.15 5.68
C PRO A 75 -10.61 3.25 6.53
N LEU A 76 -9.63 2.90 7.36
CA LEU A 76 -8.86 3.87 8.15
C LEU A 76 -7.91 4.68 7.26
N LEU A 77 -7.28 4.05 6.27
CA LEU A 77 -6.47 4.77 5.27
C LEU A 77 -7.32 5.76 4.47
N ALA A 78 -8.52 5.35 4.05
CA ALA A 78 -9.45 6.21 3.33
C ALA A 78 -9.86 7.41 4.19
N ALA A 79 -10.26 7.17 5.45
CA ALA A 79 -10.59 8.23 6.39
C ALA A 79 -9.43 9.23 6.60
N MET A 80 -8.19 8.75 6.70
CA MET A 80 -7.00 9.63 6.77
C MET A 80 -6.76 10.43 5.49
N HIS A 81 -7.08 9.89 4.32
CA HIS A 81 -6.97 10.60 3.03
C HIS A 81 -8.06 11.65 2.83
N GLU A 82 -9.27 11.38 3.34
CA GLU A 82 -10.43 12.26 3.23
C GLU A 82 -10.42 13.40 4.27
N ASP A 83 -9.49 13.35 5.24
CA ASP A 83 -9.32 14.39 6.24
C ASP A 83 -8.72 15.67 5.64
N ASP A 84 -9.60 16.59 5.27
CA ASP A 84 -9.28 17.92 4.77
C ASP A 84 -9.19 18.98 5.88
N SER A 85 -9.32 18.57 7.15
CA SER A 85 -9.31 19.51 8.26
C SER A 85 -7.92 20.13 8.44
N PRO A 86 -7.80 21.43 8.80
CA PRO A 86 -6.51 22.10 8.95
C PRO A 86 -5.57 21.41 9.94
N GLU A 87 -6.15 20.75 10.95
CA GLU A 87 -5.45 20.05 12.01
C GLU A 87 -5.30 18.55 11.78
N LEU A 88 -5.86 17.98 10.70
CA LEU A 88 -5.87 16.54 10.46
C LEU A 88 -6.43 15.76 11.67
N LYS A 89 -7.65 16.10 12.08
CA LYS A 89 -8.31 15.56 13.28
C LYS A 89 -8.63 14.08 13.17
N GLU A 90 -9.05 13.60 12.00
CA GLU A 90 -9.33 12.17 11.80
C GLU A 90 -8.02 11.37 11.78
N VAL A 91 -6.95 11.92 11.20
CA VAL A 91 -5.61 11.32 11.29
C VAL A 91 -5.16 11.21 12.75
N ASP A 92 -5.30 12.27 13.53
CA ASP A 92 -4.97 12.27 14.97
C ASP A 92 -5.76 11.21 15.73
N LYS A 93 -7.07 11.17 15.50
CA LYS A 93 -7.98 10.20 16.11
C LYS A 93 -7.59 8.77 15.77
N ILE A 94 -7.30 8.46 14.50
CA ILE A 94 -6.91 7.11 14.08
C ILE A 94 -5.57 6.70 14.71
N LEU A 95 -4.58 7.59 14.72
CA LEU A 95 -3.30 7.35 15.39
C LEU A 95 -3.49 7.03 16.87
N LYS A 96 -4.35 7.80 17.55
CA LYS A 96 -4.64 7.63 18.98
C LYS A 96 -5.45 6.36 19.29
N GLU A 97 -6.57 6.16 18.62
CA GLU A 97 -7.52 5.08 18.94
C GLU A 97 -7.08 3.71 18.39
N THR A 98 -6.41 3.70 17.23
CA THR A 98 -6.01 2.45 16.55
C THR A 98 -4.59 2.05 16.91
N LEU A 99 -3.65 3.00 16.90
CA LEU A 99 -2.22 2.71 17.08
C LEU A 99 -1.70 3.10 18.47
N GLU A 100 -2.53 3.72 19.31
CA GLU A 100 -2.15 4.24 20.64
C GLU A 100 -0.97 5.22 20.58
N ILE A 101 -0.86 5.97 19.49
CA ILE A 101 0.10 7.04 19.30
C ILE A 101 -0.60 8.37 19.60
N SER A 102 -0.23 9.02 20.69
CA SER A 102 -0.88 10.26 21.17
C SER A 102 0.08 11.46 21.13
N GLU A 103 -0.47 12.66 21.28
CA GLU A 103 0.29 13.92 21.39
C GLU A 103 1.23 14.19 20.20
N VAL A 104 0.86 13.74 18.99
CA VAL A 104 1.64 13.95 17.78
C VAL A 104 1.45 15.34 17.21
N SER A 105 2.55 16.00 16.83
CA SER A 105 2.48 17.31 16.20
C SER A 105 1.77 17.27 14.83
N LEU A 106 1.23 18.41 14.39
CA LEU A 106 0.68 18.54 13.03
C LEU A 106 1.69 18.16 11.93
N LYS A 107 2.99 18.38 12.16
CA LYS A 107 4.05 17.97 11.22
C LYS A 107 4.12 16.45 11.07
N VAL A 108 3.95 15.71 12.16
CA VAL A 108 3.94 14.24 12.19
C VAL A 108 2.65 13.71 11.55
N ARG A 109 1.49 14.31 11.83
CA ARG A 109 0.23 13.96 11.16
C ARG A 109 0.32 14.13 9.63
N LYS A 110 0.91 15.25 9.16
CA LYS A 110 1.20 15.46 7.73
C LYS A 110 2.18 14.44 7.15
N LEU A 111 3.13 13.96 7.95
CA LEU A 111 4.05 12.91 7.53
C LEU A 111 3.32 11.58 7.35
N VAL A 112 2.42 11.21 8.26
CA VAL A 112 1.58 10.01 8.13
C VAL A 112 0.71 10.07 6.87
N VAL A 113 0.08 11.21 6.58
CA VAL A 113 -0.68 11.40 5.33
C VAL A 113 0.23 11.19 4.11
N ARG A 114 1.45 11.76 4.10
CA ARG A 114 2.40 11.55 3.01
C ARG A 114 2.80 10.07 2.82
N ILE A 115 2.93 9.31 3.91
CA ILE A 115 3.21 7.87 3.83
C ILE A 115 2.04 7.15 3.16
N CYS A 116 0.81 7.42 3.60
CA CYS A 116 -0.41 6.85 3.02
C CYS A 116 -0.50 7.16 1.52
N ASP A 117 -0.22 8.42 1.16
CA ASP A 117 -0.17 8.91 -0.22
C ASP A 117 0.84 8.13 -1.07
N VAL A 118 2.07 7.96 -0.61
CA VAL A 118 3.13 7.28 -1.36
C VAL A 118 2.75 5.83 -1.62
N VAL A 119 2.27 5.12 -0.59
CA VAL A 119 1.87 3.71 -0.70
C VAL A 119 0.68 3.55 -1.65
N THR A 120 -0.34 4.39 -1.50
CA THR A 120 -1.57 4.30 -2.30
C THR A 120 -1.34 4.73 -3.74
N ARG A 121 -0.53 5.77 -3.99
CA ARG A 121 -0.16 6.19 -5.35
C ARG A 121 0.67 5.12 -6.06
N ARG A 122 1.57 4.42 -5.35
CA ARG A 122 2.30 3.28 -5.90
C ARG A 122 1.32 2.18 -6.33
N ALA A 123 0.40 1.80 -5.44
CA ALA A 123 -0.61 0.78 -5.72
C ALA A 123 -1.47 1.15 -6.95
N ALA A 124 -1.96 2.39 -7.01
CA ALA A 124 -2.76 2.89 -8.13
C ALA A 124 -1.99 2.85 -9.46
N ARG A 125 -0.71 3.24 -9.47
CA ARG A 125 0.13 3.20 -10.68
C ARG A 125 0.42 1.76 -11.13
N LEU A 126 0.66 0.85 -10.21
CA LEU A 126 0.86 -0.57 -10.52
C LEU A 126 -0.43 -1.19 -11.08
N ALA A 127 -1.58 -0.93 -10.45
CA ALA A 127 -2.88 -1.38 -10.95
C ALA A 127 -3.15 -0.85 -12.38
N ALA A 128 -2.90 0.44 -12.63
CA ALA A 128 -3.03 1.05 -13.96
C ALA A 128 -2.08 0.39 -14.98
N ALA A 129 -0.82 0.12 -14.61
CA ALA A 129 0.12 -0.58 -15.48
C ALA A 129 -0.35 -2.01 -15.81
N GLY A 130 -0.94 -2.72 -14.84
CA GLY A 130 -1.54 -4.03 -15.06
C GLY A 130 -2.70 -3.98 -16.06
N ILE A 131 -3.60 -3.00 -15.91
CA ILE A 131 -4.73 -2.78 -16.85
C ILE A 131 -4.22 -2.48 -18.26
N VAL A 132 -3.24 -1.57 -18.39
CA VAL A 132 -2.62 -1.23 -19.69
C VAL A 132 -1.95 -2.45 -20.32
N GLY A 133 -1.28 -3.29 -19.53
CA GLY A 133 -0.67 -4.53 -19.99
C GLY A 133 -1.68 -5.49 -20.63
N ILE A 134 -2.86 -5.62 -20.05
CA ILE A 134 -3.96 -6.45 -20.60
C ILE A 134 -4.44 -5.88 -21.94
N PHE A 135 -4.70 -4.57 -22.01
CA PHE A 135 -5.16 -3.92 -23.24
C PHE A 135 -4.16 -4.06 -24.39
N GLU A 136 -2.86 -3.96 -24.12
CA GLU A 136 -1.83 -4.10 -25.15
C GLU A 136 -1.69 -5.54 -25.65
N GLU A 137 -1.82 -6.55 -24.77
CA GLU A 137 -1.83 -7.95 -25.20
C GLU A 137 -3.04 -8.25 -26.10
N ASP A 138 -4.23 -7.76 -25.74
CA ASP A 138 -5.43 -7.93 -26.56
C ASP A 138 -5.28 -7.26 -27.93
N ARG A 139 -4.72 -6.04 -27.97
CA ARG A 139 -4.49 -5.29 -29.22
C ARG A 139 -3.48 -5.99 -30.13
N THR A 140 -2.38 -6.51 -29.58
CA THR A 140 -1.37 -7.25 -30.35
C THR A 140 -1.89 -8.62 -30.79
N GLY A 141 -2.65 -9.32 -29.95
CA GLY A 141 -3.35 -10.56 -30.28
C GLY A 141 -4.36 -10.38 -31.42
N TRP A 142 -5.15 -9.30 -31.39
CA TRP A 142 -6.05 -8.92 -32.49
C TRP A 142 -5.31 -8.69 -33.80
N LYS A 143 -4.25 -7.87 -33.79
CA LYS A 143 -3.42 -7.61 -34.99
C LYS A 143 -2.84 -8.90 -35.56
N ARG A 144 -2.29 -9.78 -34.72
CA ARG A 144 -1.75 -11.08 -35.13
C ARG A 144 -2.83 -11.94 -35.81
N ARG A 145 -4.02 -12.07 -35.22
CA ARG A 145 -5.12 -12.87 -35.79
C ARG A 145 -5.57 -12.36 -37.15
N HIS A 146 -5.77 -11.05 -37.32
CA HIS A 146 -6.28 -10.48 -38.57
C HIS A 146 -5.23 -10.25 -39.66
N HIS A 147 -3.93 -10.34 -39.33
CA HIS A 147 -2.85 -10.32 -40.32
C HIS A 147 -2.86 -11.59 -41.21
N TRP A 148 -3.40 -12.72 -40.73
CA TRP A 148 -3.55 -13.96 -41.52
C TRP A 148 -4.74 -13.95 -42.47
N TRP A 149 -5.70 -13.02 -42.30
CA TRP A 149 -6.90 -12.92 -43.16
C TRP A 149 -6.69 -12.02 -44.39
N LYS A 150 -5.52 -11.40 -44.54
CA LYS A 150 -5.16 -10.53 -45.68
C LYS A 150 -4.10 -11.13 -46.62
N LYS A 151 -3.85 -12.44 -46.54
CA LYS A 151 -3.03 -13.19 -47.49
C LYS A 151 -3.88 -14.21 -48.23
#